data_AF-A0A3D0M299-F1
#
_entry.id   AF-A0A3D0M299-F1
#
_cell.length_a   1.000
_cell.length_b   1.000
_cell.length_c   1.000
_cell.angle_alpha   90.00
_cell.angle_beta   90.00
_cell.angle_gamma   90.00
#
_symmetry.space_group_name_H-M   'P 1'
#
loop_
_entity.id
_entity.type
_entity.pdbx_description
1 polymer ?
#
loop_
_entity_poly.entity_id
_entity_poly.type
_entity_poly.pdbx_seq_one_letter_code
_entity_poly.pdbx_strand_id
1 'polypeptide(L)'
;MSEKKIEIKNATITAVGWDRERGLTHYITVEGDGWGCSIGGYFLGGECAYEWIIALMDALELCAFNDSDLIGKVVRVKTEGLGGRMLAIGHPIKDKWLEPKKLFQKYNGKDDDT
;
A
#
# COMPACT_ATOMS: atom_id res chain seq x y z
N MET A 1 -1.14 26.82 5.82
CA MET A 1 -1.05 25.41 5.37
C MET A 1 -2.47 24.94 5.11
N SER A 2 -2.83 24.56 3.88
CA SER A 2 -4.15 23.99 3.62
C SER A 2 -4.21 22.59 4.23
N GLU A 3 -5.26 22.28 5.00
CA GLU A 3 -5.53 20.92 5.44
C GLU A 3 -5.66 20.02 4.20
N LYS A 4 -4.80 19.01 4.08
CA LYS A 4 -4.94 18.01 3.01
C LYS A 4 -6.21 17.22 3.28
N LYS A 5 -7.21 17.36 2.40
CA LYS A 5 -8.45 16.61 2.49
C LYS A 5 -8.16 15.14 2.24
N ILE A 6 -8.46 14.30 3.23
CA ILE A 6 -8.39 12.85 3.08
C ILE A 6 -9.59 12.42 2.24
N GLU A 7 -9.33 11.67 1.17
CA GLU A 7 -10.35 11.12 0.29
C GLU A 7 -10.31 9.59 0.34
N ILE A 8 -11.49 8.97 0.32
CA ILE A 8 -11.62 7.52 0.15
C ILE A 8 -12.34 7.27 -1.17
N LYS A 9 -11.69 6.52 -2.06
CA LYS A 9 -12.23 6.21 -3.40
C LYS A 9 -11.97 4.74 -3.74
N ASN A 10 -12.80 4.18 -4.60
CA ASN A 10 -12.54 2.87 -5.18
C ASN A 10 -11.56 2.99 -6.34
N ALA A 11 -10.74 1.96 -6.51
CA ALA A 11 -9.82 1.83 -7.63
C ALA A 11 -9.63 0.35 -7.98
N THR A 12 -9.05 0.09 -9.14
CA THR A 12 -8.63 -1.24 -9.57
C THR A 12 -7.11 -1.33 -9.51
N ILE A 13 -6.58 -2.43 -8.98
CA ILE A 13 -5.13 -2.68 -9.03
C ILE A 13 -4.73 -2.97 -10.49
N THR A 14 -3.81 -2.17 -11.04
CA THR A 14 -3.36 -2.28 -12.44
C THR A 14 -1.92 -2.77 -12.58
N ALA A 15 -1.09 -2.61 -11.55
CA ALA A 15 0.25 -3.17 -11.53
C ALA A 15 0.70 -3.54 -10.11
N VAL A 16 1.54 -4.57 -10.03
CA VAL A 16 2.22 -5.02 -8.82
C VAL A 16 3.68 -5.24 -9.20
N GLY A 17 4.60 -4.76 -8.37
CA GLY A 17 6.02 -4.77 -8.71
C GLY A 17 6.92 -4.90 -7.48
N TRP A 18 8.04 -5.58 -7.68
CA TRP A 18 9.12 -5.71 -6.71
C TRP A 18 10.38 -5.07 -7.25
N ASP A 19 11.07 -4.31 -6.41
CA ASP A 19 12.40 -3.76 -6.71
C ASP A 19 13.41 -4.27 -5.67
N ARG A 20 14.65 -4.47 -6.09
CA ARG A 20 15.77 -4.94 -5.27
C ARG A 20 17.04 -4.12 -5.47
N GLU A 21 17.08 -3.18 -6.41
CA GLU A 21 18.31 -2.45 -6.78
C GLU A 21 18.90 -1.69 -5.58
N ARG A 22 18.04 -1.16 -4.71
CA ARG A 22 18.42 -0.38 -3.51
C ARG A 22 17.88 -0.99 -2.22
N GLY A 23 17.55 -2.28 -2.25
CA GLY A 23 16.81 -2.97 -1.20
C GLY A 23 15.47 -3.51 -1.65
N LEU A 24 14.96 -4.54 -0.98
CA LEU A 24 13.68 -5.14 -1.31
C LEU A 24 12.56 -4.12 -1.06
N THR A 25 11.80 -3.77 -2.08
CA THR A 25 10.59 -2.95 -1.96
C THR A 25 9.47 -3.56 -2.79
N HIS A 26 8.23 -3.27 -2.42
CA HIS A 26 7.03 -3.70 -3.13
C HIS A 26 6.17 -2.49 -3.45
N TYR A 27 5.55 -2.47 -4.63
CA TYR A 27 4.65 -1.42 -5.09
C TYR A 27 3.34 -2.02 -5.60
N ILE A 28 2.23 -1.38 -5.23
CA ILE A 28 0.90 -1.68 -5.76
C ILE A 28 0.38 -0.40 -6.39
N THR A 29 0.13 -0.44 -7.69
CA THR A 29 -0.42 0.68 -8.46
C THR A 29 -1.90 0.42 -8.72
N VAL A 30 -2.69 1.47 -8.53
CA VAL A 30 -4.14 1.44 -8.76
C VAL A 30 -4.56 2.57 -9.69
N GLU A 31 -5.64 2.33 -10.42
CA GLU A 31 -6.30 3.33 -11.27
C GLU A 31 -7.80 3.38 -10.94
N GLY A 32 -8.33 4.59 -10.89
CA GLY A 32 -9.75 4.89 -10.80
C GLY A 32 -10.15 5.92 -11.84
N ASP A 33 -11.40 6.37 -11.80
CA ASP A 33 -11.99 7.28 -12.79
C ASP A 33 -11.19 8.59 -12.97
N GLY A 34 -10.27 8.61 -13.93
CA GLY A 34 -9.39 9.74 -14.24
C GLY A 34 -8.21 9.95 -13.29
N TRP A 35 -7.83 8.98 -12.44
CA TRP A 35 -6.69 9.12 -11.53
C TRP A 35 -5.93 7.80 -11.32
N GLY A 36 -4.66 7.90 -10.94
CA GLY A 36 -3.84 6.75 -10.57
C GLY A 36 -2.84 7.10 -9.48
N CYS A 37 -2.47 6.11 -8.66
CA CYS A 37 -1.47 6.28 -7.60
C CYS A 37 -0.90 4.91 -7.20
N SER A 38 0.25 4.92 -6.53
CA SER A 38 0.87 3.71 -6.00
C SER A 38 1.07 3.80 -4.49
N ILE A 39 1.02 2.65 -3.83
CA ILE A 39 1.40 2.47 -2.42
C ILE A 39 2.53 1.47 -2.31
N GLY A 40 3.47 1.72 -1.41
CA GLY A 40 4.68 0.90 -1.30
C GLY A 40 5.95 1.74 -1.27
N GLY A 41 7.04 1.17 -1.77
CA GLY A 41 8.36 1.82 -1.80
C GLY A 41 9.04 1.93 -0.43
N TYR A 42 8.54 1.21 0.56
CA TYR A 42 9.20 1.02 1.85
C TYR A 42 10.28 -0.05 1.71
N PHE A 43 11.40 0.13 2.41
CA PHE A 43 12.41 -0.92 2.52
C PHE A 43 11.86 -2.10 3.34
N LEU A 44 11.77 -3.26 2.70
CA LEU A 44 11.22 -4.50 3.24
C LEU A 44 12.35 -5.45 3.66
N GLY A 45 13.25 -4.98 4.53
CA GLY A 45 14.31 -5.82 5.11
C GLY A 45 13.79 -6.73 6.22
N GLY A 46 14.26 -7.98 6.27
CA GLY A 46 13.96 -8.90 7.37
C GLY A 46 12.47 -9.14 7.58
N GLU A 47 12.01 -8.98 8.82
CA GLU A 47 10.60 -9.19 9.22
C GLU A 47 9.63 -8.22 8.53
N CYS A 48 10.09 -7.04 8.08
CA CYS A 48 9.24 -6.06 7.39
C CYS A 48 8.59 -6.64 6.13
N ALA A 49 9.29 -7.50 5.38
CA ALA A 49 8.74 -8.16 4.19
C ALA A 49 7.58 -9.10 4.55
N TYR A 50 7.76 -9.89 5.61
CA TYR A 50 6.73 -10.81 6.09
C TYR A 50 5.50 -10.04 6.58
N GLU A 51 5.69 -9.01 7.40
CA GLU A 51 4.59 -8.20 7.92
C GLU A 51 3.84 -7.46 6.83
N TRP A 52 4.55 -6.95 5.82
CA TRP A 52 3.95 -6.33 4.64
C TRP A 52 3.00 -7.29 3.91
N ILE A 53 3.47 -8.50 3.60
CA ILE A 53 2.68 -9.50 2.88
C ILE A 53 1.47 -9.91 3.71
N ILE A 54 1.65 -10.22 4.99
CA ILE A 54 0.54 -10.65 5.86
C ILE A 54 -0.50 -9.54 6.04
N ALA A 55 -0.08 -8.30 6.26
CA ALA A 55 -1.00 -7.18 6.42
C ALA A 55 -1.77 -6.89 5.13
N LEU A 56 -1.12 -7.01 3.96
CA LEU A 56 -1.79 -6.90 2.67
C LEU A 56 -2.80 -8.03 2.45
N MET A 57 -2.42 -9.27 2.77
CA MET A 57 -3.31 -10.43 2.68
C MET A 57 -4.53 -10.29 3.60
N ASP A 58 -4.36 -9.85 4.85
CA ASP A 58 -5.50 -9.62 5.75
C ASP A 58 -6.38 -8.47 5.25
N ALA A 59 -5.77 -7.36 4.83
CA ALA A 59 -6.50 -6.18 4.33
C ALA A 59 -7.38 -6.50 3.11
N LEU A 60 -6.92 -7.40 2.23
CA LEU A 60 -7.61 -7.78 0.99
C LEU A 60 -8.26 -9.17 1.03
N GLU A 61 -8.23 -9.84 2.19
CA GLU A 61 -8.72 -11.21 2.42
C GLU A 61 -8.22 -12.24 1.41
N LEU A 62 -6.91 -12.27 1.22
CA LEU A 62 -6.24 -13.23 0.34
C LEU A 62 -5.92 -14.51 1.11
N CYS A 63 -6.28 -15.66 0.54
CA CYS A 63 -5.90 -16.96 1.11
C CYS A 63 -4.42 -17.31 0.84
N ALA A 64 -3.84 -16.74 -0.21
CA ALA A 64 -2.43 -16.88 -0.58
C ALA A 64 -1.95 -15.59 -1.24
N PHE A 65 -0.65 -15.31 -1.15
CA PHE A 65 -0.06 -14.17 -1.85
C PHE A 65 0.45 -14.58 -3.23
N ASN A 66 -0.07 -13.89 -4.25
CA ASN A 66 0.39 -14.00 -5.63
C ASN A 66 0.12 -12.66 -6.34
N ASP A 67 1.14 -12.09 -6.96
CA ASP A 67 1.07 -10.79 -7.64
C ASP A 67 0.01 -10.80 -8.75
N SER A 68 -0.11 -11.90 -9.51
CA SER A 68 -1.09 -11.99 -10.61
C SER A 68 -2.53 -11.93 -10.12
N ASP A 69 -2.79 -12.44 -8.92
CA ASP A 69 -4.14 -12.52 -8.37
C ASP A 69 -4.61 -11.17 -7.85
N LEU A 70 -3.69 -10.23 -7.60
CA LEU A 70 -4.00 -8.86 -7.20
C LEU A 70 -4.50 -8.01 -8.38
N ILE A 71 -3.95 -8.22 -9.57
CA ILE A 71 -4.30 -7.43 -10.76
C ILE A 71 -5.79 -7.60 -11.09
N GLY A 72 -6.47 -6.48 -11.32
CA GLY A 72 -7.91 -6.45 -11.61
C GLY A 72 -8.80 -6.48 -10.36
N LYS A 73 -8.26 -6.66 -9.15
CA LYS A 73 -9.06 -6.54 -7.91
C LYS A 73 -9.48 -5.09 -7.67
N VAL A 74 -10.74 -4.92 -7.29
CA VAL A 74 -11.27 -3.64 -6.81
C VAL A 74 -10.91 -3.48 -5.34
N VAL A 75 -10.38 -2.32 -5.00
CA VAL A 75 -9.95 -1.94 -3.64
C VAL A 75 -10.48 -0.56 -3.27
N ARG A 76 -10.54 -0.29 -1.96
CA ARG A 76 -10.66 1.09 -1.46
C ARG A 76 -9.27 1.67 -1.23
N VAL A 77 -9.18 2.96 -1.48
CA VAL A 77 -7.93 3.71 -1.40
C VAL A 77 -8.16 4.95 -0.57
N LYS A 78 -7.32 5.17 0.44
CA LYS A 78 -7.29 6.41 1.23
C LYS A 78 -6.14 7.28 0.72
N THR A 79 -6.41 8.49 0.25
CA THR A 79 -5.40 9.39 -0.33
C THR A 79 -5.49 10.81 0.27
N GLU A 80 -4.45 11.60 0.04
CA GLU A 80 -4.43 13.04 0.33
C GLU A 80 -5.08 13.91 -0.78
N GLY A 81 -5.84 13.32 -1.70
CA GLY A 81 -6.43 14.01 -2.85
C GLY A 81 -5.49 14.13 -4.05
N LEU A 82 -5.82 15.04 -4.99
CA LEU A 82 -5.11 15.21 -6.27
C LEU A 82 -3.64 15.61 -6.04
N GLY A 83 -2.71 14.87 -6.67
CA GLY A 83 -1.25 15.06 -6.48
C GLY A 83 -0.73 14.62 -5.10
N GLY A 84 -1.61 14.09 -4.25
CA GLY A 84 -1.30 13.60 -2.92
C GLY A 84 -0.81 12.16 -2.90
N ARG A 85 -0.38 11.70 -1.72
CA ARG A 85 0.06 10.32 -1.52
C ARG A 85 -1.12 9.39 -1.25
N MET A 86 -0.97 8.13 -1.63
CA MET A 86 -1.80 7.05 -1.07
C MET A 86 -1.34 6.76 0.36
N LEU A 87 -2.30 6.70 1.28
CA LEU A 87 -2.07 6.48 2.71
C LEU A 87 -2.43 5.05 3.13
N ALA A 88 -3.42 4.46 2.47
CA ALA A 88 -3.90 3.12 2.76
C ALA A 88 -4.56 2.48 1.54
N ILE A 89 -4.47 1.15 1.49
CA ILE A 89 -5.24 0.28 0.58
C ILE A 89 -6.06 -0.69 1.42
N GLY A 90 -7.29 -0.97 1.02
CA GLY A 90 -8.20 -1.78 1.84
C GLY A 90 -9.27 -2.51 1.05
N HIS A 91 -9.99 -3.39 1.76
CA HIS A 91 -11.07 -4.17 1.17
C HIS A 91 -12.15 -3.25 0.56
N PRO A 92 -12.78 -3.62 -0.58
CA PRO A 92 -13.81 -2.82 -1.25
C PRO A 92 -15.06 -2.51 -0.41
N ILE A 93 -15.28 -3.23 0.70
CA ILE A 93 -16.56 -3.26 1.45
C ILE A 93 -16.28 -3.32 2.96
N LYS A 94 -15.44 -4.26 3.40
CA LYS A 94 -15.09 -4.45 4.81
C LYS A 94 -14.17 -3.35 5.32
N ASP A 95 -14.24 -3.04 6.61
CA ASP A 95 -13.35 -2.08 7.25
C ASP A 95 -11.99 -2.70 7.62
N LYS A 96 -11.26 -3.11 6.58
CA LYS A 96 -9.90 -3.66 6.68
C LYS A 96 -8.97 -2.83 5.81
N TRP A 97 -7.80 -2.49 6.36
CA TRP A 97 -6.85 -1.57 5.75
C TRP A 97 -5.42 -1.99 6.01
N LEU A 98 -4.59 -1.90 4.98
CA LEU A 98 -3.15 -1.81 5.08
C LEU A 98 -2.78 -0.32 5.13
N GLU A 99 -2.21 0.11 6.25
CA GLU A 99 -1.69 1.47 6.46
C GLU A 99 -0.17 1.41 6.67
N PRO A 100 0.65 1.51 5.62
CA PRO A 100 2.10 1.26 5.69
C PRO A 100 2.82 2.12 6.73
N LYS A 101 2.42 3.39 6.86
CA LYS A 101 3.00 4.29 7.86
C LYS A 101 2.77 3.79 9.28
N LYS A 102 1.62 3.19 9.59
CA LYS A 102 1.35 2.58 10.89
C LYS A 102 2.10 1.26 11.05
N LEU A 103 2.09 0.44 10.00
CA LEU A 103 2.79 -0.84 9.97
C LEU A 103 4.27 -0.68 10.31
N PHE A 104 4.93 0.30 9.67
CA PHE A 104 6.36 0.51 9.82
C PHE A 104 6.76 1.59 10.83
N GLN A 105 5.80 2.17 11.57
CA GLN A 105 6.10 3.16 12.61
C GLN A 105 7.06 2.60 13.66
N LYS A 106 6.96 1.31 13.97
CA LYS A 106 7.84 0.62 14.93
C LYS A 106 9.28 0.40 14.46
N TYR A 107 9.52 0.49 13.15
CA TYR A 107 10.86 0.37 12.56
C TYR A 107 11.51 1.75 12.33
N ASN A 108 10.69 2.79 12.12
CA ASN A 108 11.16 4.18 12.00
C ASN A 108 11.75 4.79 13.29
N GLY A 109 11.87 4.03 14.37
CA GLY A 109 12.60 4.43 15.59
C GLY A 109 14.00 3.81 15.70
N LYS A 110 14.51 3.16 14.65
CA LYS A 110 15.82 2.50 14.63
C LYS A 110 16.79 3.01 13.58
N ASP A 111 16.41 3.98 12.77
CA ASP A 111 17.24 4.52 11.69
C ASP A 111 17.47 6.03 11.91
N ASP A 112 18.29 6.34 12.92
CA ASP A 112 18.97 7.64 13.08
C ASP A 112 20.50 7.44 13.19
N ASP A 113 21.03 6.33 12.65
CA ASP A 113 22.47 6.13 12.50
C ASP A 113 22.76 5.12 11.37
N THR A 114 22.61 5.53 10.11
CA THR A 114 23.61 5.28 9.04
C THR A 114 23.32 6.06 7.76
#